data_AF-A0A920T3L8-F1
#
_entry.id   AF-A0A920T3L8-F1
#
_cell.length_a   1.000
_cell.length_b   1.000
_cell.length_c   1.000
_cell.angle_alpha   90.00
_cell.angle_beta   90.00
_cell.angle_gamma   90.00
#
_symmetry.space_group_name_H-M   'P 1'
#
loop_
_entity.id
_entity.type
_entity.pdbx_description
1 polymer ?
#
loop_
_entity_poly.entity_id
_entity_poly.type
_entity_poly.pdbx_seq_one_letter_code
_entity_poly.pdbx_strand_id
1 'polypeptide(L)'
;MKILIAISSKEYSGPTLDVGMNIARAIQSSTTIVDVGQKISEFSLKDVSMANEVMESWDIDRPGVDVLEWAYNYLSENQFIEEQALKDGFPKNVLIESGTGRAEVLLKGSALENLSMILRNGDIIKEFKG
;
A
#
# COMPACT_ATOMS: atom_id res chain seq x y z
N MET A 1 14.20 12.82 -6.30
CA MET A 1 12.93 12.71 -7.07
C MET A 1 12.03 11.69 -6.39
N LYS A 2 10.71 11.78 -6.60
CA LYS A 2 9.73 10.85 -6.02
C LYS A 2 8.95 10.16 -7.14
N ILE A 3 8.78 8.85 -7.05
CA ILE A 3 7.93 8.05 -7.93
C ILE A 3 6.77 7.52 -7.10
N LEU A 4 5.59 7.49 -7.71
CA LEU A 4 4.41 6.92 -7.11
C LEU A 4 3.79 5.90 -8.08
N ILE A 5 3.61 4.67 -7.60
CA ILE A 5 3.19 3.50 -8.39
C ILE A 5 1.82 3.07 -7.87
N ALA A 6 0.81 3.15 -8.73
CA ALA A 6 -0.52 2.65 -8.44
C ALA A 6 -0.58 1.14 -8.71
N ILE A 7 -1.07 0.38 -7.75
CA ILE A 7 -1.43 -1.03 -7.91
C ILE A 7 -2.87 -1.22 -7.45
N SER A 8 -3.50 -2.30 -7.89
CA SER A 8 -4.88 -2.63 -7.48
C SER A 8 -5.19 -4.13 -7.53
N SER A 9 -4.33 -4.95 -8.15
CA SER A 9 -4.51 -6.40 -8.11
C SER A 9 -3.21 -7.15 -8.38
N LYS A 10 -3.09 -8.33 -7.78
CA LYS A 10 -2.03 -9.30 -8.08
C LYS A 10 -2.00 -9.74 -9.54
N GLU A 11 -3.18 -9.84 -10.17
CA GLU A 11 -3.31 -10.34 -11.54
C GLU A 11 -2.80 -9.34 -12.59
N TYR A 12 -3.06 -8.05 -12.40
CA TYR A 12 -2.82 -7.03 -13.43
C TYR A 12 -1.69 -6.07 -13.08
N SER A 13 -1.37 -5.87 -11.80
CA SER A 13 -0.39 -4.85 -11.39
C SER A 13 1.06 -5.32 -11.45
N GLY A 14 1.33 -6.61 -11.70
CA GLY A 14 2.70 -7.16 -11.77
C GLY A 14 3.62 -6.41 -12.74
N PRO A 15 3.26 -6.27 -14.02
CA PRO A 15 4.06 -5.51 -14.99
C PRO A 15 4.24 -4.04 -14.62
N THR A 16 3.23 -3.39 -14.04
CA THR A 16 3.30 -1.99 -13.59
C THR A 16 4.30 -1.85 -12.45
N LEU A 17 4.27 -2.77 -11.49
CA LEU A 17 5.17 -2.77 -10.35
C LEU A 17 6.63 -3.01 -10.81
N ASP A 18 6.86 -3.98 -11.69
CA ASP A 18 8.20 -4.25 -12.23
C ASP A 18 8.80 -3.03 -12.95
N VAL A 19 8.08 -2.48 -13.93
CA VAL A 19 8.55 -1.33 -14.70
C VAL A 19 8.77 -0.12 -13.79
N GLY A 20 7.82 0.18 -12.90
CA GLY A 20 7.93 1.31 -11.97
C GLY A 20 9.14 1.18 -11.04
N MET A 21 9.39 -0.01 -10.51
CA MET A 21 10.53 -0.27 -9.64
C MET A 21 11.87 -0.25 -10.38
N ASN A 22 11.92 -0.76 -11.62
CA ASN A 22 13.09 -0.68 -12.48
C ASN A 22 13.48 0.77 -12.77
N ILE A 23 12.50 1.62 -13.12
CA ILE A 23 12.71 3.06 -13.31
C ILE A 23 13.19 3.70 -12.01
N ALA A 24 12.52 3.42 -10.89
CA ALA A 24 12.88 3.97 -9.58
C ALA A 24 14.31 3.66 -9.16
N ARG A 25 14.74 2.41 -9.37
CA ARG A 25 16.12 1.97 -9.12
C ARG A 25 17.12 2.69 -10.02
N ALA A 26 16.83 2.82 -11.31
CA ALA A 26 17.72 3.48 -12.26
C ALA A 26 17.98 4.96 -11.93
N ILE A 27 16.97 5.64 -11.36
CA ILE A 27 17.07 7.06 -11.00
C ILE A 27 17.27 7.32 -9.50
N GLN A 28 17.45 6.27 -8.70
CA GLN A 28 17.58 6.34 -7.24
C GLN A 28 16.47 7.20 -6.58
N SER A 29 15.21 7.00 -6.98
CA SER A 29 14.09 7.76 -6.42
C SER A 29 13.59 7.18 -5.10
N SER A 30 13.01 8.05 -4.27
CA SER A 30 12.04 7.60 -3.27
C SER A 30 10.79 7.10 -3.98
N THR A 31 10.25 5.97 -3.53
CA THR A 31 9.11 5.32 -4.18
C THR A 31 7.98 5.10 -3.19
N THR A 32 6.77 5.44 -3.63
CA THR A 32 5.54 5.11 -2.90
C THR A 32 4.70 4.20 -3.77
N ILE A 33 4.40 3.00 -3.29
CA ILE A 33 3.42 2.10 -3.89
C ILE A 33 2.09 2.37 -3.20
N VAL A 34 1.03 2.54 -3.98
CA VAL A 34 -0.30 2.83 -3.44
C VAL A 34 -1.33 1.88 -4.02
N ASP A 35 -2.16 1.31 -3.15
CA ASP A 35 -3.44 0.73 -3.54
C ASP A 35 -4.56 1.71 -3.19
N VAL A 36 -5.40 2.01 -4.18
CA VAL A 36 -6.51 2.96 -4.02
C VAL A 36 -7.83 2.20 -4.17
N GLY A 37 -8.41 1.86 -3.03
CA GLY A 37 -9.76 1.32 -2.91
C GLY A 37 -10.83 2.33 -3.30
N GLN A 38 -12.05 1.82 -3.48
CA GLN A 38 -13.19 2.63 -3.94
C GLN A 38 -13.44 3.84 -3.04
N LYS A 39 -13.86 4.94 -3.68
CA LYS A 39 -14.25 6.17 -3.00
C LYS A 39 -15.44 5.89 -2.08
N ILE A 40 -15.26 6.16 -0.79
CA ILE A 40 -16.32 6.09 0.21
C ILE A 40 -17.09 7.42 0.21
N SER A 41 -18.41 7.36 0.29
CA SER A 41 -19.23 8.57 0.44
C SER A 41 -19.08 9.14 1.85
N GLU A 42 -19.13 10.46 2.02
CA GLU A 42 -19.03 11.11 3.34
C GLU A 42 -20.08 10.57 4.33
N PHE A 43 -21.28 10.25 3.83
CA PHE A 43 -22.35 9.67 4.63
C PHE A 43 -22.05 8.24 5.12
N SER A 44 -21.23 7.49 4.39
CA SER A 44 -20.90 6.09 4.68
C SER A 44 -19.61 5.93 5.49
N LEU A 45 -18.88 7.02 5.77
CA LEU A 45 -17.58 6.97 6.45
C LEU A 45 -17.65 6.29 7.82
N LYS A 46 -18.68 6.62 8.60
CA LYS A 46 -18.88 6.05 9.94
C LYS A 46 -19.15 4.55 9.89
N ASP A 47 -19.95 4.12 8.92
CA ASP A 47 -20.31 2.71 8.76
C ASP A 47 -19.10 1.88 8.31
N VAL A 48 -18.28 2.42 7.40
CA VAL A 48 -17.05 1.75 6.94
C VAL A 48 -15.98 1.69 8.04
N SER A 49 -15.80 2.77 8.81
CA SER A 49 -14.88 2.78 9.95
C SER A 49 -15.29 1.74 11.00
N MET A 50 -16.58 1.66 11.34
CA MET A 50 -17.09 0.63 12.25
C MET A 50 -16.93 -0.79 11.68
N ALA A 51 -17.14 -0.99 10.38
CA ALA A 51 -16.90 -2.29 9.74
C ALA A 51 -15.43 -2.70 9.82
N ASN A 52 -14.51 -1.77 9.63
CA ASN A 52 -13.08 -2.00 9.76
C ASN A 52 -12.69 -2.38 11.21
N GLU A 53 -13.22 -1.68 12.21
CA GLU A 53 -12.99 -2.01 13.63
C GLU A 53 -13.47 -3.43 13.97
N VAL A 54 -14.64 -3.83 13.43
CA VAL A 54 -15.16 -5.19 13.60
C VAL A 54 -14.25 -6.22 12.94
N MET A 55 -13.80 -5.98 11.70
CA MET A 55 -12.87 -6.86 10.99
C MET A 55 -11.57 -7.05 11.77
N GLU A 56 -10.98 -5.97 12.29
CA GLU A 56 -9.77 -6.05 13.12
C GLU A 56 -9.98 -6.86 14.40
N SER A 57 -11.13 -6.69 15.06
CA SER A 57 -11.45 -7.49 16.25
C SER A 57 -11.63 -8.99 15.98
N TRP A 58 -11.85 -9.36 14.71
CA TRP A 58 -12.00 -10.74 14.24
C TRP A 58 -10.73 -11.26 13.55
N ASP A 59 -9.63 -10.51 13.58
CA ASP A 59 -8.37 -10.85 12.88
C ASP A 59 -8.59 -11.02 11.36
N ILE A 60 -9.49 -10.21 10.79
CA ILE A 60 -9.81 -10.18 9.36
C ILE A 60 -9.11 -8.97 8.72
N ASP A 61 -8.37 -9.24 7.64
CA ASP A 61 -7.70 -8.20 6.87
C ASP A 61 -8.70 -7.27 6.17
N ARG A 62 -8.44 -5.96 6.24
CA ARG A 62 -9.18 -4.96 5.47
C ARG A 62 -8.93 -5.14 3.97
N PRO A 63 -9.90 -4.85 3.07
CA PRO A 63 -9.69 -4.94 1.63
C PRO A 63 -8.47 -4.13 1.15
N GLY A 64 -7.61 -4.74 0.32
CA GLY A 64 -6.40 -4.11 -0.23
C GLY A 64 -5.13 -4.39 0.57
N VAL A 65 -5.24 -4.86 1.82
CA VAL A 65 -4.09 -5.36 2.61
C VAL A 65 -3.43 -6.54 1.90
N ASP A 66 -4.21 -7.43 1.32
CA ASP A 66 -3.77 -8.58 0.54
C ASP A 66 -2.99 -8.16 -0.73
N VAL A 67 -3.40 -7.06 -1.37
CA VAL A 67 -2.71 -6.51 -2.54
C VAL A 67 -1.36 -5.91 -2.13
N LEU A 68 -1.30 -5.19 -1.02
CA LEU A 68 -0.04 -4.66 -0.49
C LEU A 68 0.90 -5.76 -0.01
N GLU A 69 0.38 -6.80 0.65
CA GLU A 69 1.14 -7.98 1.06
C GLU A 69 1.72 -8.71 -0.15
N TRP A 70 0.93 -8.89 -1.21
CA TRP A 70 1.42 -9.43 -2.48
C TRP A 70 2.55 -8.57 -3.06
N ALA A 71 2.37 -7.25 -3.11
CA ALA A 71 3.39 -6.36 -3.66
C ALA A 71 4.69 -6.44 -2.85
N TYR A 72 4.61 -6.48 -1.53
CA TYR A 72 5.76 -6.67 -0.65
C TYR A 72 6.52 -7.96 -0.96
N ASN A 73 5.81 -9.09 -1.04
CA ASN A 73 6.41 -10.37 -1.38
C ASN A 73 7.06 -10.35 -2.76
N TYR A 74 6.39 -9.74 -3.75
CA TYR A 74 6.95 -9.54 -5.08
C TYR A 74 8.26 -8.75 -5.05
N LEU A 75 8.31 -7.65 -4.29
CA LEU A 75 9.53 -6.86 -4.16
C LEU A 75 10.68 -7.66 -3.53
N SER A 76 10.37 -8.48 -2.54
CA SER A 76 11.38 -9.33 -1.90
C SER A 76 11.90 -10.41 -2.84
N GLU A 77 11.01 -11.13 -3.52
CA GLU A 77 11.35 -12.19 -4.47
C GLU A 77 12.22 -11.67 -5.63
N ASN A 78 12.00 -10.43 -6.05
CA ASN A 78 12.74 -9.78 -7.14
C ASN A 78 13.92 -8.91 -6.65
N GLN A 79 14.32 -9.05 -5.39
CA GLN A 79 15.49 -8.38 -4.80
C GLN A 79 15.43 -6.84 -4.88
N PHE A 80 14.22 -6.26 -4.84
CA PHE A 80 14.02 -4.83 -4.69
C PHE A 80 14.09 -4.38 -3.22
N ILE A 81 13.95 -5.31 -2.27
CA ILE A 81 14.14 -5.10 -0.83
C ILE A 81 15.01 -6.23 -0.22
N GLU A 82 15.59 -6.00 0.96
CA GLU A 82 16.45 -6.97 1.66
C GLU A 82 15.68 -8.20 2.15
N GLU A 83 16.26 -9.40 2.01
CA GLU A 83 15.67 -10.68 2.46
C GLU A 83 15.35 -10.73 3.95
N GLN A 84 16.03 -9.93 4.79
CA GLN A 84 15.71 -9.83 6.22
C GLN A 84 14.25 -9.42 6.46
N ALA A 85 13.64 -8.72 5.50
CA ALA A 85 12.26 -8.27 5.57
C ALA A 85 11.26 -9.47 5.58
N LEU A 86 11.55 -10.57 4.88
CA LEU A 86 10.71 -11.78 4.88
C LEU A 86 10.59 -12.45 6.26
N LYS A 87 11.59 -12.29 7.13
CA LYS A 87 11.57 -12.91 8.47
C LYS A 87 10.59 -12.24 9.41
N ASP A 88 10.35 -10.95 9.23
CA ASP A 88 9.42 -10.16 10.05
C ASP A 88 8.01 -10.15 9.47
N GLY A 89 7.85 -10.56 8.20
CA GLY A 89 6.57 -10.62 7.51
C GLY A 89 6.00 -9.24 7.15
N PHE A 90 4.86 -9.22 6.46
CA PHE A 90 4.18 -7.97 6.12
C PHE A 90 3.63 -7.30 7.40
N PRO A 91 4.00 -6.03 7.73
CA PRO A 91 3.59 -5.37 8.97
C PRO A 91 2.11 -4.92 8.93
N LYS A 92 1.17 -5.85 9.13
CA LYS A 92 -0.29 -5.59 9.08
C LYS A 92 -0.77 -4.53 10.08
N ASN A 93 -0.08 -4.39 11.22
CA ASN A 93 -0.52 -3.62 12.39
C ASN A 93 -0.26 -2.10 12.33
N VAL A 94 0.02 -1.51 11.15
CA VAL A 94 0.37 -0.08 11.00
C VAL A 94 -0.69 0.71 10.22
N LEU A 95 -1.93 0.22 10.21
CA LEU A 95 -3.09 0.92 9.64
C LEU A 95 -3.52 2.06 10.57
N ILE A 96 -3.29 3.31 10.17
CA ILE A 96 -3.72 4.50 10.89
C ILE A 96 -4.93 5.09 10.15
N GLU A 97 -6.10 5.08 10.79
CA GLU A 97 -7.26 5.83 10.29
C GLU A 97 -7.04 7.33 10.51
N SER A 98 -7.02 8.08 9.41
CA SER A 98 -7.15 9.53 9.44
C SER A 98 -8.59 9.91 9.12
N GLY A 99 -9.17 10.81 9.92
CA GLY A 99 -10.62 11.08 10.04
C GLY A 99 -11.36 11.62 8.80
N THR A 100 -10.84 11.42 7.59
CA THR A 100 -11.44 11.82 6.32
C THR A 100 -11.75 10.63 5.40
N GLY A 101 -11.90 9.41 5.93
CA GLY A 101 -12.05 8.19 5.10
C GLY A 101 -10.74 7.71 4.49
N ARG A 102 -9.62 8.13 5.07
CA ARG A 102 -8.27 7.77 4.66
C ARG A 102 -7.72 6.80 5.70
N ALA A 103 -7.70 5.51 5.39
CA ALA A 103 -6.96 4.53 6.18
C ALA A 103 -5.59 4.36 5.55
N GLU A 104 -4.53 4.91 6.16
CA GLU A 104 -3.18 4.81 5.63
C GLU A 104 -2.44 3.65 6.30
N VAL A 105 -1.94 2.69 5.51
CA VAL A 105 -0.86 1.81 5.99
C VAL A 105 0.44 2.59 5.82
N LEU A 106 1.28 2.69 6.84
CA LEU A 106 2.64 3.21 6.68
C LEU A 106 3.66 2.07 6.86
N LEU A 107 4.08 1.45 5.77
CA LEU A 107 5.18 0.49 5.81
C LEU A 107 6.51 1.21 5.63
N LYS A 108 7.34 1.24 6.68
CA LYS A 108 8.74 1.65 6.56
C LYS A 108 9.52 0.54 5.83
N GLY A 109 9.86 0.78 4.57
CA GLY A 109 10.75 -0.11 3.82
C GLY A 109 12.15 -0.17 4.42
N SER A 110 12.77 -1.36 4.38
CA SER A 110 14.06 -1.62 5.04
C SER A 110 15.31 -1.41 4.17
N ALA A 111 15.20 -1.29 2.83
CA ALA A 111 16.38 -1.42 1.95
C ALA A 111 16.53 -0.34 0.85
N LEU A 112 15.48 0.42 0.55
CA LEU A 112 15.58 1.68 -0.17
C LEU A 112 15.42 2.76 0.89
N GLU A 113 16.31 3.75 0.94
CA GLU A 113 16.26 4.80 1.99
C GLU A 113 14.85 5.42 2.15
N ASN A 114 13.97 5.33 1.13
CA ASN A 114 12.59 5.81 1.19
C ASN A 114 11.59 5.01 0.30
N LEU A 115 11.35 3.72 0.58
CA LEU A 115 10.19 2.98 0.02
C LEU A 115 9.01 2.99 1.02
N SER A 116 7.83 3.36 0.54
CA SER A 116 6.57 3.36 1.30
C SER A 116 5.49 2.62 0.54
N MET A 117 4.61 1.95 1.27
CA MET A 117 3.38 1.33 0.75
C MET A 117 2.20 1.92 1.50
N ILE A 118 1.17 2.35 0.78
CA ILE A 118 0.02 3.06 1.34
C ILE A 118 -1.27 2.43 0.79
N LEU A 119 -2.23 2.15 1.65
CA LEU A 119 -3.62 1.90 1.27
C LEU A 119 -4.38 3.23 1.33
N ARG A 120 -5.26 3.52 0.37
CA ARG A 120 -6.14 4.69 0.41
C ARG A 120 -7.52 4.33 -0.10
N ASN A 121 -8.55 5.02 0.36
CA ASN A 121 -9.86 5.01 -0.26
C ASN A 121 -10.13 6.40 -0.83
N GLY A 122 -10.46 6.49 -2.11
CA GLY A 122 -10.67 7.81 -2.72
C GLY A 122 -10.80 7.82 -4.22
N ASP A 123 -10.84 9.03 -4.77
CA ASP A 123 -10.70 9.23 -6.20
C ASP A 123 -9.22 9.12 -6.54
N ILE A 124 -8.86 8.07 -7.29
CA ILE A 124 -7.51 7.77 -7.80
C ILE A 124 -6.79 9.09 -8.10
N ILE A 125 -7.24 9.86 -9.09
CA ILE A 125 -6.54 11.06 -9.59
C ILE A 125 -6.33 12.13 -8.51
N LYS A 126 -7.26 12.27 -7.56
CA LYS A 126 -7.12 13.23 -6.45
C LYS A 126 -6.15 12.74 -5.39
N GLU A 127 -6.08 11.44 -5.15
CA GLU A 127 -5.17 10.83 -4.19
C GLU A 127 -3.72 10.71 -4.71
N PHE A 128 -3.50 10.86 -6.02
CA PHE A 128 -2.16 10.97 -6.64
C PHE A 128 -1.53 12.38 -6.51
N LYS A 129 -2.27 13.39 -6.01
CA LYS A 129 -1.72 14.74 -5.77
C LYS A 129 -1.12 14.81 -4.37
N GLY A 130 0.21 14.84 -4.30
CA GLY A 130 0.99 15.10 -3.08
C GLY A 130 1.02 16.57 -2.70
#